data_AF-A0A2G9YFZ8-F1
#
_entry.id   AF-A0A2G9YFZ8-F1
#
_cell.length_a   1.000
_cell.length_b   1.000
_cell.length_c   1.000
_cell.angle_alpha   90.00
_cell.angle_beta   90.00
_cell.angle_gamma   90.00
#
_symmetry.space_group_name_H-M   'P 1'
#
loop_
_entity.id
_entity.type
_entity.pdbx_description
1 polymer ?
#
loop_
_entity_poly.entity_id
_entity_poly.type
_entity_poly.pdbx_seq_one_letter_code
_entity_poly.pdbx_strand_id
1 'polypeptide(L)' 'MDTFDKIKETKKEVREKMLTLILAGFGLVAALAWNDAIQTLFKVFFPKSEGVIGKIIYAIIVTIVVVLISSRLKKNIEK' A
#
# COMPACT_ATOMS: atom_id res chain seq x y z
N MET A 1 -19.86 30.10 19.68
CA MET A 1 -18.79 29.86 18.70
C MET A 1 -18.64 31.13 17.89
N ASP A 2 -17.52 31.80 18.00
CA ASP A 2 -17.29 33.03 17.25
C ASP A 2 -16.89 32.71 15.80
N THR A 3 -16.98 33.70 14.92
CA THR A 3 -16.67 33.52 13.49
C THR A 3 -15.21 33.12 13.27
N PHE A 4 -14.29 33.53 14.16
CA PHE A 4 -12.87 33.21 14.06
C PHE A 4 -12.58 31.73 14.35
N ASP A 5 -13.24 31.13 15.33
CA ASP A 5 -13.10 29.70 15.62
C ASP A 5 -13.57 28.83 14.45
N LYS A 6 -14.70 29.20 13.81
CA LYS A 6 -15.24 28.47 12.65
C LYS A 6 -14.29 28.50 11.45
N ILE A 7 -13.64 29.63 11.18
CA ILE A 7 -12.64 29.76 10.09
C ILE A 7 -11.41 28.88 10.38
N LYS A 8 -10.98 28.79 11.64
CA LYS A 8 -9.83 27.97 12.03
C LYS A 8 -10.13 26.47 11.88
N GLU A 9 -11.33 26.05 12.26
CA GLU A 9 -11.80 24.68 12.12
C GLU A 9 -11.91 24.27 10.64
N THR A 10 -12.56 25.08 9.79
CA THR A 10 -12.64 24.81 8.35
C THR A 10 -11.26 24.72 7.69
N LYS A 11 -10.31 25.59 8.04
CA LYS A 11 -8.94 25.52 7.51
C LYS A 11 -8.23 24.23 7.92
N LYS A 12 -8.48 23.73 9.14
CA LYS A 12 -7.92 22.47 9.63
C LYS A 12 -8.50 21.28 8.85
N GLU A 13 -9.81 21.22 8.70
CA GLU A 13 -10.49 20.17 7.94
C GLU A 13 -10.01 20.11 6.48
N VAL A 14 -9.90 21.26 5.81
CA VAL A 14 -9.40 21.31 4.43
C VAL A 14 -7.98 20.76 4.32
N ARG A 15 -7.10 21.09 5.28
CA ARG A 15 -5.73 20.54 5.31
C ARG A 15 -5.72 19.04 5.52
N GLU A 16 -6.53 18.52 6.44
CA GLU A 16 -6.63 17.08 6.69
C GLU A 16 -7.15 16.32 5.46
N LYS A 17 -8.16 16.88 4.77
CA LYS A 17 -8.67 16.30 3.52
C LYS A 17 -7.62 16.32 2.41
N MET A 18 -6.88 17.41 2.25
CA MET A 18 -5.79 17.48 1.26
C MET A 18 -4.71 16.45 1.56
N LEU A 19 -4.26 16.33 2.81
CA LEU A 19 -3.28 15.31 3.21
C LEU A 19 -3.81 13.90 2.92
N THR A 20 -5.08 13.64 3.21
CA THR A 20 -5.71 12.34 2.93
C THR A 20 -5.68 12.01 1.44
N LEU A 21 -6.05 12.96 0.58
CA LEU A 21 -6.03 12.78 -0.87
C LEU A 21 -4.61 12.57 -1.41
N ILE A 22 -3.64 13.34 -0.92
CA ILE A 22 -2.23 13.20 -1.28
C ILE A 22 -1.71 11.81 -0.88
N LEU A 23 -1.94 11.40 0.37
CA LEU A 23 -1.52 10.10 0.87
C LEU A 23 -2.22 8.95 0.14
N ALA A 24 -3.49 9.09 -0.21
CA ALA A 24 -4.21 8.10 -1.01
C ALA A 24 -3.61 7.98 -2.42
N GLY A 25 -3.33 9.11 -3.08
CA GLY A 25 -2.66 9.14 -4.38
C GLY A 25 -1.28 8.49 -4.34
N PHE A 26 -0.45 8.83 -3.35
CA PHE A 26 0.86 8.18 -3.17
C PHE A 26 0.74 6.70 -2.78
N GLY A 27 -0.26 6.33 -1.98
CA GLY A 27 -0.55 4.93 -1.65
C GLY A 27 -0.84 4.10 -2.91
N LEU A 28 -1.59 4.65 -3.86
CA LEU A 28 -1.83 4.01 -5.15
C LEU A 28 -0.55 3.89 -5.97
N VAL A 29 0.23 4.97 -6.10
CA VAL A 29 1.51 4.93 -6.83
C VAL A 29 2.48 3.91 -6.22
N ALA A 30 2.57 3.87 -4.88
CA ALA A 30 3.39 2.89 -4.18
C ALA A 30 2.91 1.46 -4.46
N ALA A 31 1.61 1.19 -4.38
CA ALA A 31 1.06 -0.14 -4.68
C ALA A 31 1.41 -0.61 -6.10
N LEU A 32 1.31 0.29 -7.09
CA LEU A 32 1.68 0.00 -8.47
C LEU A 32 3.17 -0.28 -8.62
N ALA A 33 4.03 0.53 -8.01
CA ALA A 33 5.48 0.36 -8.05
C ALA A 33 5.93 -0.96 -7.40
N TRP A 34 5.35 -1.33 -6.26
CA TRP A 34 5.65 -2.60 -5.59
C TRP A 34 5.19 -3.80 -6.42
N ASN A 35 4.03 -3.73 -7.08
CA ASN A 35 3.59 -4.79 -7.98
C ASN A 35 4.60 -5.00 -9.13
N ASP A 36 5.02 -3.91 -9.78
CA ASP A 36 5.99 -4.01 -10.88
C ASP A 36 7.37 -4.50 -10.42
N ALA A 37 7.86 -4.02 -9.27
CA ALA A 37 9.14 -4.46 -8.70
C ALA A 37 9.16 -5.96 -8.39
N ILE A 38 8.12 -6.48 -7.74
CA ILE A 38 8.04 -7.92 -7.41
C ILE A 38 7.93 -8.75 -8.69
N GLN A 39 7.15 -8.32 -9.68
CA GLN A 39 7.06 -9.02 -10.96
C GLN A 39 8.39 -9.05 -11.70
N THR A 40 9.12 -7.93 -11.73
CA THR A 40 10.43 -7.84 -12.38
C THR A 40 11.45 -8.73 -11.68
N LEU A 41 11.51 -8.70 -10.35
CA LEU A 41 12.36 -9.61 -9.57
C LEU A 41 12.01 -11.07 -9.87
N PHE A 42 10.72 -11.41 -9.91
CA PHE A 42 10.27 -12.76 -10.21
C PHE A 42 10.75 -13.23 -11.59
N LYS A 43 10.66 -12.38 -12.62
CA LYS A 43 11.16 -12.69 -13.97
C LYS A 43 12.68 -12.90 -13.99
N VAL A 44 13.43 -12.13 -13.22
CA VAL A 44 14.91 -12.28 -13.13
C VAL A 44 15.29 -13.62 -12.49
N PHE A 45 14.60 -14.03 -11.43
CA PHE A 45 14.89 -15.29 -10.74
C PHE A 45 14.28 -16.52 -11.44
N PHE A 46 13.20 -16.34 -12.19
CA PHE A 46 12.46 -17.41 -12.87
C PHE A 46 12.19 -17.07 -14.35
N PRO A 47 13.23 -16.97 -15.21
CA PRO A 47 13.06 -16.54 -16.60
C PRO A 47 12.22 -17.48 -17.47
N LYS A 48 12.02 -18.74 -17.06
CA LYS A 48 11.18 -19.73 -17.78
C LYS A 48 9.74 -19.78 -17.28
N SER A 49 9.33 -18.92 -16.34
CA SER A 49 8.02 -18.99 -15.69
C SER A 49 7.00 -18.00 -16.26
N GLU A 50 7.05 -17.68 -17.56
CA GLU A 50 6.07 -16.77 -18.18
C GLU A 50 4.68 -17.42 -18.37
N GLY A 51 4.59 -18.74 -18.27
CA GLY A 51 3.34 -19.50 -18.35
C GLY A 51 2.44 -19.36 -17.11
N VAL A 52 1.22 -19.91 -17.21
CA VAL A 52 0.20 -19.90 -16.14
C VAL A 52 0.76 -20.38 -14.79
N ILE A 53 1.59 -21.43 -14.82
CA ILE A 53 2.23 -22.00 -13.63
C ILE A 53 3.10 -20.97 -12.89
N GLY A 54 3.83 -20.13 -13.63
CA GLY A 54 4.64 -19.08 -13.02
C GLY A 54 3.81 -17.98 -12.37
N LYS A 55 2.68 -17.62 -12.97
CA LYS A 55 1.73 -16.66 -12.36
C LYS A 55 1.12 -17.19 -11.06
N ILE A 56 0.85 -18.50 -10.99
CA ILE A 56 0.36 -19.15 -9.76
C ILE A 56 1.42 -19.11 -8.67
N ILE A 57 2.68 -19.43 -9.01
CA ILE A 57 3.81 -19.37 -8.06
C ILE A 57 4.00 -17.94 -7.55
N TYR A 58 3.99 -16.95 -8.45
CA TYR A 58 4.04 -15.52 -8.11
C TYR A 58 2.93 -15.15 -7.10
N ALA A 59 1.67 -15.54 -7.38
CA ALA A 59 0.54 -15.23 -6.51
C ALA A 59 0.67 -15.85 -5.11
N ILE A 60 1.15 -17.09 -5.01
CA ILE A 60 1.40 -17.77 -3.74
C ILE A 60 2.48 -17.04 -2.94
N ILE A 61 3.60 -16.67 -3.57
CA ILE A 61 4.70 -15.95 -2.91
C ILE A 61 4.20 -14.62 -2.35
N VAL A 62 3.50 -13.82 -3.17
CA VAL A 62 2.95 -12.53 -2.73
C VAL A 62 1.98 -12.71 -1.56
N THR A 63 1.12 -13.73 -1.61
CA THR A 63 0.17 -14.04 -0.53
C THR A 63 0.90 -14.37 0.78
N ILE A 64 1.95 -15.19 0.73
CA ILE A 64 2.76 -15.52 1.92
C ILE A 64 3.39 -14.26 2.50
N VAL A 65 4.00 -13.41 1.66
CA VAL A 65 4.61 -12.15 2.10
C VAL A 65 3.58 -11.25 2.79
N VAL A 66 2.40 -11.09 2.20
CA VAL A 66 1.30 -10.28 2.77
C VAL A 66 0.83 -10.84 4.11
N VAL A 67 0.66 -12.16 4.24
CA VAL A 67 0.25 -12.80 5.50
C VAL A 67 1.32 -12.62 6.59
N LEU A 68 2.61 -12.77 6.27
CA LEU A 68 3.69 -12.58 7.23
C LEU A 68 3.77 -11.13 7.73
N ILE A 69 3.67 -10.16 6.82
CA ILE A 69 3.70 -8.74 7.17
C ILE A 69 2.46 -8.38 8.01
N SER A 70 1.27 -8.78 7.57
CA SER A 70 0.02 -8.48 8.28
C SER A 70 -0.04 -9.13 9.68
N SER A 71 0.44 -10.38 9.81
CA SER A 71 0.54 -11.07 11.11
C SER A 71 1.50 -10.36 12.08
N ARG A 72 2.66 -9.89 11.59
CA ARG A 72 3.62 -9.15 12.43
C ARG A 72 3.10 -7.76 12.83
N LEU A 73 2.40 -7.06 11.94
CA LEU A 73 1.78 -5.78 12.27
C LEU A 73 0.71 -5.93 13.35
N LYS A 74 -0.19 -6.92 13.21
CA LYS A 74 -1.23 -7.20 14.22
C LYS A 74 -0.63 -7.45 15.60
N LYS A 75 0.42 -8.27 15.67
CA LYS A 75 1.10 -8.59 16.93
C LYS A 75 1.70 -7.38 17.64
N ASN A 76 2.21 -6.39 16.90
CA ASN A 76 2.83 -5.20 17.48
C ASN A 76 1.82 -4.14 17.94
N ILE A 77 0.56 -4.25 17.51
CA ILE A 77 -0.53 -3.36 17.94
C ILE A 77 -1.23 -3.94 19.19
N GLU A 78 -1.21 -5.26 19.37
CA GLU A 78 -1.79 -5.97 20.53
C GLU A 78 -0.81 -6.15 21.71
N LYS A 79 0.44 -5.73 21.58
CA LYS A 79 1.48 -5.77 22.63
C LYS A 79 1.65 -4.41 23.29
#